data_AF-A0A2M8QUW6-F1
#
_entry.id   AF-A0A2M8QUW6-F1
#
_cell.length_a   1.000
_cell.length_b   1.000
_cell.length_c   1.000
_cell.angle_alpha   90.00
_cell.angle_beta   90.00
_cell.angle_gamma   90.00
#
_symmetry.space_group_name_H-M   'P 1'
#
loop_
_entity.id
_entity.type
_entity.pdbx_description
1 polymer ?
#
loop_
_entity_poly.entity_id
_entity_poly.type
_entity_poly.pdbx_seq_one_letter_code
_entity_poly.pdbx_strand_id
1 'polypeptide(L)'
;MRSEGQDESGRNESVRDESVRDVWARLYTDGRAYAEAEVERQKLRAGIIGAGVREALILAGVSIILIFASLVASMVGGILFFAPLVGMGWAICIVVGGGLLLALILLLFAKGRIDRMKKAVKS
;
A
#
# COMPACT_ATOMS: atom_id res chain seq x y z
N MET A 1 -71.80 11.73 29.45
CA MET A 1 -70.63 12.21 28.69
C MET A 1 -69.40 11.57 29.35
N ARG A 2 -69.14 10.32 28.94
CA ARG A 2 -67.95 9.85 28.20
C ARG A 2 -66.69 9.84 29.08
N SER A 3 -66.40 8.65 29.61
CA SER A 3 -65.09 8.25 30.13
C SER A 3 -64.03 8.50 29.06
N GLU A 4 -63.09 9.41 29.34
CA GLU A 4 -61.88 9.66 28.55
C GLU A 4 -60.66 9.81 29.47
N GLY A 5 -60.50 8.88 30.43
CA GLY A 5 -59.45 9.03 31.44
C GLY A 5 -58.84 7.73 31.93
N GLN A 6 -58.98 6.61 31.22
CA GLN A 6 -58.52 5.30 31.72
C GLN A 6 -57.57 4.57 30.77
N ASP A 7 -57.10 5.26 29.73
CA ASP A 7 -56.33 4.72 28.63
C ASP A 7 -54.83 5.06 28.75
N GLU A 8 -54.48 6.05 29.60
CA GLU A 8 -53.10 6.54 29.72
C GLU A 8 -52.31 5.87 30.86
N SER A 9 -53.00 5.27 31.84
CA SER A 9 -52.36 4.63 32.99
C SER A 9 -51.67 3.32 32.66
N GLY A 10 -52.11 2.61 31.61
CA GLY A 10 -51.53 1.32 31.19
C GLY A 10 -50.27 1.43 30.33
N ARG A 11 -49.89 2.63 29.87
CA ARG A 11 -48.71 2.85 29.01
C ARG A 11 -47.48 3.34 29.80
N ASN A 12 -47.67 3.78 31.04
CA ASN A 12 -46.67 4.54 31.80
C ASN A 12 -46.08 3.78 33.01
N GLU A 13 -46.48 2.52 33.23
CA GLU A 13 -45.88 1.64 34.25
C GLU A 13 -44.80 0.71 33.66
N SER A 14 -44.87 0.39 32.36
CA SER A 14 -43.85 -0.42 31.69
C SER A 14 -42.52 0.30 31.42
N VAL A 15 -42.44 1.60 31.71
CA VAL A 15 -41.27 2.47 31.41
C VAL A 15 -40.44 2.80 32.67
N ARG A 16 -41.00 2.60 33.88
CA ARG A 16 -40.35 3.02 35.15
C ARG A 16 -39.49 1.96 35.83
N ASP A 17 -39.60 0.71 35.41
CA ASP A 17 -38.86 -0.44 35.94
C ASP A 17 -37.85 -1.01 34.93
N GLU A 18 -37.36 -0.22 33.96
CA GLU A 18 -36.09 -0.58 33.33
C GLU A 18 -35.00 -0.32 34.38
N SER A 19 -34.60 -1.39 35.06
CA SER A 19 -33.63 -1.34 36.14
C SER A 19 -32.35 -0.66 35.65
N VAL A 20 -31.78 0.24 36.45
CA VAL A 20 -30.49 0.86 36.17
C VAL A 20 -29.43 -0.20 35.84
N ARG A 21 -29.54 -1.40 36.42
CA ARG A 21 -28.69 -2.55 36.08
C ARG A 21 -28.85 -3.03 34.63
N ASP A 22 -30.07 -3.03 34.09
CA ASP A 22 -30.36 -3.44 32.72
C ASP A 22 -29.81 -2.42 31.71
N VAL A 23 -29.89 -1.13 32.05
CA VAL A 23 -29.26 -0.05 31.26
C VAL A 23 -27.74 -0.21 31.24
N TRP A 24 -27.10 -0.48 32.38
CA TRP A 24 -25.66 -0.75 32.43
C TRP A 24 -25.25 -2.02 31.69
N ALA A 25 -26.04 -3.08 31.80
CA ALA A 25 -25.80 -4.32 31.07
C ALA A 25 -25.86 -4.07 29.56
N ARG A 26 -26.84 -3.30 29.08
CA ARG A 26 -26.96 -2.89 27.67
C ARG A 26 -25.78 -2.04 27.20
N LEU A 27 -25.37 -1.04 27.95
CA LEU A 27 -24.22 -0.20 27.59
C LEU A 27 -22.92 -1.02 27.53
N TYR A 28 -22.76 -1.99 28.42
CA TYR A 28 -21.60 -2.90 28.39
C TYR A 28 -21.64 -3.82 27.17
N THR A 29 -22.80 -4.42 26.85
CA THR A 29 -22.94 -5.27 25.67
C THR A 29 -22.76 -4.48 24.38
N ASP A 30 -23.29 -3.27 24.29
CA ASP A 30 -23.18 -2.40 23.13
C ASP A 30 -21.74 -1.88 22.97
N GLY A 31 -21.08 -1.49 24.07
CA GLY A 31 -19.68 -1.09 24.06
C GLY A 31 -18.74 -2.23 23.66
N ARG A 32 -19.01 -3.46 24.12
CA ARG A 32 -18.29 -4.65 23.67
C ARG A 32 -18.52 -4.93 22.19
N ALA A 33 -19.77 -4.92 21.73
CA ALA A 33 -20.11 -5.15 20.33
C ALA A 33 -19.46 -4.11 19.41
N TYR A 34 -19.40 -2.84 19.85
CA TYR A 34 -18.72 -1.78 19.13
C TYR A 34 -17.20 -2.00 19.07
N ALA A 35 -16.58 -2.41 20.18
CA ALA A 35 -15.15 -2.72 20.22
C ALA A 35 -14.81 -3.90 19.29
N GLU A 36 -15.64 -4.95 19.27
CA GLU A 36 -15.48 -6.09 18.37
C GLU A 36 -15.58 -5.67 16.90
N ALA A 37 -16.53 -4.79 16.57
CA ALA A 37 -16.70 -4.26 15.22
C ALA A 37 -15.50 -3.43 14.73
N GLU A 38 -14.88 -2.63 15.60
CA GLU A 38 -13.73 -1.81 15.23
C GLU A 38 -12.47 -2.67 15.02
N VAL A 39 -12.29 -3.73 15.83
CA VAL A 39 -11.23 -4.73 15.64
C VAL A 39 -11.41 -5.44 14.29
N GLU A 40 -12.62 -5.84 13.95
CA GLU A 40 -12.91 -6.48 12.68
C GLU A 40 -12.66 -5.55 11.48
N ARG A 41 -13.05 -4.27 11.60
CA ARG A 41 -12.72 -3.23 10.60
C ARG A 41 -11.22 -3.08 10.38
N GLN A 42 -10.44 -3.02 11.45
CA GLN A 42 -8.98 -2.90 11.33
C GLN A 42 -8.36 -4.16 10.73
N LYS A 43 -8.87 -5.34 11.09
CA LYS A 43 -8.44 -6.62 10.50
C LYS A 43 -8.70 -6.67 9.00
N LEU A 44 -9.87 -6.22 8.55
CA LEU A 44 -10.22 -6.13 7.13
C LEU A 44 -9.31 -5.14 6.38
N ARG A 45 -9.08 -3.94 6.94
CA ARG A 45 -8.14 -2.96 6.35
C ARG A 45 -6.72 -3.51 6.26
N ALA A 46 -6.23 -4.14 7.32
CA ALA A 46 -4.92 -4.76 7.35
C ALA A 46 -4.81 -5.89 6.31
N GLY A 47 -5.86 -6.70 6.14
CA GLY A 47 -5.92 -7.75 5.12
C GLY A 47 -5.87 -7.20 3.69
N ILE A 48 -6.66 -6.16 3.40
CA ILE A 48 -6.67 -5.51 2.08
C ILE A 48 -5.32 -4.87 1.75
N ILE A 49 -4.75 -4.13 2.71
CA ILE A 49 -3.42 -3.50 2.54
C ILE A 49 -2.36 -4.59 2.40
N GLY A 50 -2.40 -5.65 3.21
CA GLY A 50 -1.45 -6.76 3.15
C GLY A 50 -1.48 -7.50 1.82
N ALA A 51 -2.68 -7.77 1.28
CA ALA A 51 -2.83 -8.35 -0.05
C ALA A 51 -2.25 -7.43 -1.13
N GLY A 52 -2.56 -6.13 -1.08
CA GLY A 52 -2.01 -5.13 -2.01
C GLY A 52 -0.49 -5.05 -1.96
N VAL A 53 0.11 -5.08 -0.77
CA VAL A 53 1.56 -5.09 -0.58
C VAL A 53 2.18 -6.34 -1.18
N ARG A 54 1.59 -7.52 -0.97
CA ARG A 54 2.09 -8.78 -1.54
C ARG A 54 2.10 -8.74 -3.07
N GLU A 55 1.00 -8.31 -3.70
CA GLU A 55 0.93 -8.20 -5.16
C GLU A 55 1.94 -7.18 -5.70
N ALA A 56 2.07 -6.03 -5.03
CA ALA A 56 3.06 -5.01 -5.39
C ALA A 56 4.50 -5.55 -5.29
N LEU A 57 4.81 -6.34 -4.26
CA LEU A 57 6.14 -6.96 -4.09
C LEU A 57 6.43 -7.99 -5.18
N ILE A 58 5.45 -8.81 -5.57
CA ILE A 58 5.59 -9.77 -6.67
C ILE A 58 5.87 -9.03 -7.97
N LEU A 59 5.06 -8.04 -8.31
CA LEU A 59 5.23 -7.25 -9.53
C LEU A 59 6.55 -6.49 -9.55
N ALA A 60 6.96 -5.90 -8.42
CA ALA A 60 8.25 -5.25 -8.28
C ALA A 60 9.41 -6.23 -8.49
N GLY A 61 9.34 -7.42 -7.88
CA GLY A 61 10.34 -8.46 -8.05
C GLY A 61 10.47 -8.94 -9.50
N VAL A 62 9.35 -9.24 -10.16
CA VAL A 62 9.32 -9.63 -11.57
C VAL A 62 9.90 -8.53 -12.45
N SER A 63 9.54 -7.27 -12.19
CA SER A 63 10.04 -6.13 -12.95
C SER A 63 11.56 -5.96 -12.80
N ILE A 64 12.11 -6.14 -11.59
CA ILE A 64 13.57 -6.07 -11.37
C ILE A 64 14.29 -7.13 -12.22
N ILE A 65 13.79 -8.37 -12.22
CA ILE A 65 14.36 -9.45 -13.02
C ILE A 65 14.27 -9.13 -14.50
N LEU A 66 13.12 -8.64 -14.98
CA LEU A 66 12.93 -8.27 -16.38
C LEU A 66 13.81 -7.10 -16.82
N ILE A 67 13.99 -6.09 -15.98
CA ILE A 67 14.90 -4.96 -16.24
C ILE A 67 16.33 -5.48 -16.36
N PHE A 68 16.76 -6.35 -15.44
CA PHE A 68 18.10 -6.93 -15.51
C PHE A 68 18.30 -7.77 -16.77
N ALA A 69 17.35 -8.66 -17.09
CA ALA A 69 17.39 -9.47 -18.30
C ALA A 69 17.40 -8.59 -19.57
N SER A 70 16.62 -7.52 -19.59
CA SER A 70 16.56 -6.57 -20.69
C SER A 70 17.87 -5.80 -20.87
N LEU A 71 18.55 -5.40 -19.77
CA LEU A 71 19.87 -4.78 -19.86
C LEU A 71 20.90 -5.72 -20.49
N VAL A 72 20.94 -6.99 -20.07
CA VAL A 72 21.83 -8.00 -20.66
C VAL A 72 21.48 -8.23 -22.13
N ALA A 73 20.20 -8.41 -22.46
CA ALA A 73 19.74 -8.61 -23.83
C ALA A 73 20.05 -7.39 -24.72
N SER A 74 19.92 -6.16 -24.20
CA SER A 74 20.27 -4.93 -24.91
C SER A 74 21.77 -4.85 -25.19
N MET A 75 22.63 -5.33 -24.29
CA MET A 75 24.07 -5.42 -24.54
C MET A 75 24.34 -6.40 -25.68
N VAL A 76 23.80 -7.63 -25.59
CA VAL A 76 23.98 -8.66 -26.63
C VAL A 76 23.45 -8.19 -27.98
N GLY A 77 22.21 -7.68 -28.01
CA GLY A 77 21.57 -7.15 -29.22
C GLY A 77 22.32 -5.97 -29.82
N GLY A 78 22.85 -5.08 -28.98
CA GLY A 78 23.71 -3.98 -29.42
C GLY A 78 24.96 -4.49 -30.13
N ILE A 79 25.67 -5.46 -29.55
CA ILE A 79 26.89 -6.01 -30.18
C ILE A 79 26.54 -6.64 -31.54
N LEU A 80 25.48 -7.44 -31.62
CA LEU A 80 25.04 -8.05 -32.87
C LEU A 80 24.62 -7.02 -33.93
N PHE A 81 24.00 -5.92 -33.51
CA PHE A 81 23.58 -4.84 -34.40
C PHE A 81 24.78 -4.04 -34.93
N PHE A 82 25.75 -3.73 -34.08
CA PHE A 82 26.93 -2.94 -34.45
C PHE A 82 28.04 -3.75 -35.15
N ALA A 83 28.14 -5.05 -34.88
CA ALA A 83 29.13 -5.93 -35.47
C ALA A 83 29.24 -5.82 -37.00
N PRO A 84 28.15 -5.85 -37.80
CA PRO A 84 28.24 -5.71 -39.26
C PRO A 84 28.59 -4.28 -39.73
N LEU A 85 28.42 -3.26 -38.89
CA LEU A 85 28.62 -1.85 -39.28
C LEU A 85 30.07 -1.38 -39.05
N VAL A 86 30.66 -1.77 -37.92
CA VAL A 86 31.97 -1.25 -37.46
C VAL A 86 32.99 -2.34 -37.15
N GLY A 87 32.60 -3.61 -37.30
CA GLY A 87 33.41 -4.76 -36.91
C GLY A 87 33.27 -5.11 -35.42
N MET A 88 33.60 -6.37 -35.09
CA MET A 88 33.34 -6.95 -33.77
C MET A 88 34.06 -6.22 -32.62
N GLY A 89 35.33 -5.85 -32.81
CA GLY A 89 36.12 -5.19 -31.77
C GLY A 89 35.53 -3.84 -31.34
N TRP A 90 35.22 -3.00 -32.32
CA TRP A 90 34.63 -1.68 -32.07
C TRP A 90 33.20 -1.77 -31.53
N ALA A 91 32.42 -2.75 -31.98
CA ALA A 91 31.07 -2.98 -31.47
C ALA A 91 31.07 -3.24 -29.95
N ILE A 92 31.99 -4.08 -29.45
CA ILE A 92 32.13 -4.35 -28.01
C ILE A 92 32.50 -3.06 -27.26
N CYS A 93 33.51 -2.32 -27.75
CA CYS A 93 33.93 -1.08 -27.12
C CYS A 93 32.80 -0.04 -27.03
N ILE A 94 32.01 0.11 -28.10
CA ILE A 94 30.88 1.04 -28.14
C ILE A 94 29.79 0.63 -27.16
N VAL A 95 29.39 -0.65 -27.15
CA VAL A 95 28.28 -1.13 -26.31
C VAL A 95 28.67 -1.10 -24.82
N VAL A 96 29.85 -1.59 -24.47
CA VAL A 96 30.35 -1.56 -23.09
C VAL A 96 30.59 -0.12 -22.64
N GLY A 97 31.20 0.71 -23.49
CA GLY A 97 31.41 2.14 -23.20
C GLY A 97 30.10 2.89 -23.00
N GLY A 98 29.09 2.64 -23.85
CA GLY A 98 27.76 3.20 -23.71
C GLY A 98 27.05 2.74 -22.43
N GLY A 99 27.17 1.45 -22.07
CA GLY A 99 26.64 0.92 -20.81
C GLY A 99 27.27 1.57 -19.58
N LEU A 100 28.60 1.73 -19.57
CA LEU A 100 29.32 2.43 -18.49
C LEU A 100 28.93 3.90 -18.39
N LEU A 101 28.80 4.59 -19.52
CA LEU A 101 28.38 5.98 -19.56
C LEU A 101 26.95 6.15 -19.00
N LEU A 102 26.03 5.28 -19.40
CA LEU A 102 24.68 5.26 -18.86
C LEU A 102 24.68 5.00 -17.35
N ALA A 103 25.45 4.02 -16.87
CA ALA A 103 25.58 3.73 -15.45
C ALA A 103 26.10 4.94 -14.65
N LEU A 104 27.09 5.65 -15.19
CA LEU A 104 27.64 6.86 -14.57
C LEU A 104 26.59 7.98 -14.49
N ILE A 105 25.81 8.20 -15.55
CA ILE A 105 24.71 9.18 -15.55
C ILE A 105 23.69 8.83 -14.46
N LEU A 106 23.25 7.57 -14.40
CA LEU A 106 22.29 7.09 -13.39
C LEU A 106 22.82 7.29 -11.96
N LEU A 107 24.11 7.02 -11.73
CA LEU A 107 24.74 7.21 -10.42
C LEU A 107 24.77 8.69 -10.02
N LEU A 108 25.05 9.60 -10.96
CA LEU A 108 25.03 11.04 -10.71
C LEU A 108 23.61 11.53 -10.38
N PHE A 109 22.59 11.05 -11.10
CA PHE A 109 21.19 11.33 -10.76
C PHE A 109 20.83 10.82 -9.36
N ALA A 110 21.19 9.58 -9.03
CA ALA A 110 20.94 9.01 -7.72
C ALA A 110 21.59 9.84 -6.61
N LYS A 111 22.86 10.22 -6.78
CA LYS A 111 23.57 11.12 -5.85
C LYS A 111 22.84 12.45 -5.69
N GLY A 112 22.41 13.07 -6.79
CA GLY A 112 21.65 14.33 -6.75
C GLY A 112 20.30 14.22 -6.03
N ARG A 113 19.65 13.05 -6.04
CA ARG A 113 18.42 12.81 -5.26
C ARG A 113 18.75 12.64 -3.77
N ILE A 114 19.76 11.86 -3.43
CA ILE A 114 20.19 11.62 -2.05
C ILE A 114 20.63 12.95 -1.39
N ASP A 115 21.42 13.76 -2.10
CA ASP A 115 21.93 15.03 -1.58
C ASP A 115 20.79 16.03 -1.33
N ARG A 116 19.73 16.02 -2.16
CA ARG A 116 18.52 16.81 -1.92
C ARG A 116 17.77 16.36 -0.65
N MET A 117 17.61 15.06 -0.46
CA MET A 117 16.97 14.52 0.75
C MET A 117 17.77 14.88 2.02
N LYS A 118 19.09 14.73 1.98
CA LYS A 118 19.97 15.10 3.10
C LYS A 118 19.86 16.58 3.47
N LYS A 119 19.73 17.48 2.49
CA LYS A 119 19.51 18.90 2.74
C LYS A 119 18.15 19.17 3.39
N ALA A 120 17.09 18.50 2.93
CA ALA A 120 15.74 18.67 3.48
C ALA A 120 15.60 18.18 4.92
N VAL A 121 16.33 17.12 5.30
CA VAL A 121 16.32 16.59 6.68
C VAL A 121 17.18 17.41 7.64
N LYS A 122 18.17 18.17 7.14
CA LYS A 122 19.06 19.00 7.96
C LYS A 122 18.57 20.45 8.11
N SER A 123 17.54 20.86 7.37
CA SER A 123 16.91 22.18 7.48
C SER A 123 15.73 22.15 8.44
#